data_AF-A0A8H4AG18-F1
#
_entry.id   AF-A0A8H4AG18-F1
#
_cell.length_a   1.000
_cell.length_b   1.000
_cell.length_c   1.000
_cell.angle_alpha   90.00
_cell.angle_beta   90.00
_cell.angle_gamma   90.00
#
_symmetry.space_group_name_H-M   'P 1'
#
loop_
_entity.id
_entity.type
_entity.pdbx_description
1 polymer ?
#
loop_
_entity_poly.entity_id
_entity_poly.type
_entity_poly.pdbx_seq_one_letter_code
_entity_poly.pdbx_strand_id
1 'polypeptide(L)'
;MATTVPILVICSICDEEFKSKRGLSYHNAMVKKFNTHQSNIDKLPKAIITKFKSIVVFIIYHNLPINFKSMEKQTLSIPCPESLFYAIFSGHIHHYSKRTGAYKCKFCGILAYQTLAKILNSEK
;
A
#
# COMPACT_ATOMS: atom_id res chain seq x y z
N MET A 1 -39.24 9.94 -6.34
CA MET A 1 -38.42 9.31 -5.30
C MET A 1 -37.00 9.82 -5.46
N ALA A 2 -36.47 10.57 -4.49
CA ALA A 2 -35.13 11.14 -4.58
C ALA A 2 -34.10 10.06 -4.24
N THR A 3 -33.32 9.62 -5.23
CA THR A 3 -32.14 8.78 -5.03
C THR A 3 -31.04 9.62 -4.41
N THR A 4 -30.95 9.63 -3.08
CA THR A 4 -29.78 10.17 -2.39
C THR A 4 -28.56 9.33 -2.76
N VAL A 5 -27.74 9.83 -3.67
CA VAL A 5 -26.43 9.25 -3.97
C VAL A 5 -25.63 9.23 -2.66
N PRO A 6 -25.17 8.07 -2.18
CA PRO A 6 -24.36 8.01 -0.97
C PRO A 6 -23.12 8.88 -1.16
N ILE A 7 -22.93 9.89 -0.34
CA ILE A 7 -21.69 10.68 -0.34
C ILE A 7 -20.60 9.74 0.20
N LEU A 8 -19.81 9.19 -0.71
CA LEU A 8 -18.63 8.42 -0.39
C LEU A 8 -17.53 9.37 0.07
N VAL A 9 -16.78 8.96 1.10
CA VAL A 9 -15.59 9.66 1.57
C VAL A 9 -14.36 8.81 1.28
N ILE A 10 -13.29 9.43 0.80
CA ILE A 10 -12.13 8.74 0.24
C ILE A 10 -10.92 8.91 1.18
N CYS A 11 -10.13 7.85 1.34
CA CYS A 11 -8.83 7.95 2.02
C CYS A 11 -7.75 8.52 1.10
N SER A 12 -7.04 9.55 1.53
CA SER A 12 -5.97 10.18 0.73
C SER A 12 -4.68 9.36 0.58
N ILE A 13 -4.57 8.22 1.27
CA ILE A 13 -3.36 7.37 1.25
C ILE A 13 -3.53 6.20 0.27
N CYS A 14 -4.75 5.67 0.14
CA CYS A 14 -5.01 4.45 -0.62
C CYS A 14 -6.22 4.56 -1.57
N ASP A 15 -6.88 5.71 -1.62
CA ASP A 15 -8.11 5.99 -2.37
C ASP A 15 -9.25 4.99 -2.14
N GLU A 16 -9.28 4.34 -0.98
CA GLU A 16 -10.40 3.50 -0.59
C GLU A 16 -11.63 4.35 -0.27
N GLU A 17 -12.77 3.97 -0.84
CA GLU A 17 -14.06 4.61 -0.63
C GLU A 17 -14.77 4.05 0.62
N PHE A 18 -15.30 4.94 1.44
CA PHE A 18 -16.05 4.60 2.64
C PHE A 18 -17.45 5.18 2.59
N LYS A 19 -18.42 4.40 3.07
CA LYS A 19 -19.82 4.82 3.22
C LYS A 19 -20.05 5.84 4.35
N SER A 20 -19.05 6.09 5.20
CA SER A 20 -19.18 7.01 6.33
C SER A 20 -17.85 7.61 6.77
N LYS A 21 -17.92 8.83 7.32
CA LYS A 21 -16.78 9.51 7.98
C LYS A 21 -16.21 8.70 9.15
N ARG A 22 -17.05 7.99 9.90
CA ARG A 22 -16.62 7.13 11.00
C ARG A 22 -15.75 5.97 10.50
N GLY A 23 -16.14 5.34 9.39
CA GLY A 23 -15.34 4.30 8.75
C GLY A 23 -13.96 4.79 8.31
N LEU A 24 -13.93 5.94 7.62
CA LEU A 24 -12.67 6.59 7.21
C LEU A 24 -11.80 6.97 8.42
N SER A 25 -12.38 7.50 9.48
CA SER A 25 -11.64 7.87 10.69
C SER A 25 -10.99 6.65 11.37
N TYR A 26 -11.70 5.52 11.45
CA TYR A 26 -11.16 4.29 12.00
C TYR A 26 -10.02 3.75 11.13
N HIS A 27 -10.21 3.73 9.80
CA HIS A 27 -9.18 3.35 8.85
C HIS A 27 -7.91 4.22 9.00
N ASN A 28 -8.05 5.54 9.02
CA ASN A 28 -6.93 6.47 9.18
C ASN A 28 -6.20 6.26 10.52
N ALA A 29 -6.93 5.95 11.60
CA ALA A 29 -6.31 5.63 12.90
C ALA A 29 -5.47 4.35 12.82
N MET A 30 -5.94 3.33 12.10
CA MET A 30 -5.16 2.09 11.87
C MET A 30 -3.93 2.33 11.02
N VAL A 31 -4.07 3.03 9.89
CA VAL A 31 -2.94 3.40 9.03
C VAL A 31 -1.92 4.21 9.83
N LYS A 32 -2.36 5.22 10.58
CA LYS A 32 -1.47 6.00 11.47
C LYS A 32 -0.75 5.09 12.46
N LYS A 33 -1.45 4.19 13.14
CA LYS A 33 -0.87 3.27 14.13
C LYS A 33 0.26 2.40 13.55
N PHE A 34 0.11 1.90 12.32
CA PHE A 34 1.13 1.04 11.72
C PHE A 34 2.29 1.81 11.07
N ASN A 35 2.09 3.10 10.77
CA ASN A 35 3.11 3.94 10.17
C ASN A 35 3.79 4.89 11.19
N THR A 36 3.31 4.97 12.43
CA THR A 36 4.07 5.59 13.52
C THR A 36 5.29 4.75 13.83
N HIS A 37 6.46 5.36 13.68
CA HIS A 37 7.81 4.80 13.78
C HIS A 37 7.92 3.62 14.75
N GLN A 38 8.25 2.42 14.24
CA GLN A 38 8.78 1.35 15.07
C GLN A 38 10.23 1.68 15.40
N SER A 39 10.49 2.09 16.65
CA SER A 39 11.81 2.45 17.19
C SER A 39 12.92 1.41 16.97
N ASN A 40 12.57 0.19 16.54
CA ASN A 40 13.44 -0.97 16.49
C ASN A 40 13.80 -1.40 15.05
N ILE A 41 13.52 -0.57 14.04
CA ILE A 41 13.86 -0.91 12.64
C ILE A 41 15.22 -0.32 12.29
N ASP A 42 16.16 -1.20 11.93
CA ASP A 42 17.51 -0.81 11.51
C ASP A 42 17.50 0.11 10.30
N LYS A 43 18.38 1.12 10.32
CA LYS A 43 18.64 1.96 9.16
C LYS A 43 19.36 1.14 8.09
N LEU A 44 18.73 0.99 6.94
CA LEU A 44 19.31 0.28 5.80
C LEU A 44 20.05 1.24 4.85
N PRO A 45 21.18 0.80 4.25
CA PRO A 45 21.83 1.55 3.19
C PRO A 45 20.89 1.79 1.99
N LYS A 46 20.92 3.01 1.43
CA LYS A 46 20.09 3.41 0.28
C LYS A 46 20.24 2.47 -0.93
N ALA A 47 21.44 1.93 -1.14
CA ALA A 47 21.71 0.99 -2.22
C ALA A 47 20.87 -0.30 -2.11
N ILE A 48 20.72 -0.83 -0.89
CA ILE A 48 19.93 -2.05 -0.64
C ILE A 48 18.44 -1.76 -0.90
N ILE A 49 17.93 -0.62 -0.41
CA ILE A 49 16.55 -0.19 -0.64
C ILE A 49 16.27 -0.04 -2.15
N THR A 50 17.17 0.60 -2.88
CA THR A 50 17.02 0.84 -4.33
C THR A 50 17.02 -0.47 -5.12
N LYS A 51 17.92 -1.39 -4.78
CA LYS A 51 17.96 -2.73 -5.38
C LYS A 51 16.66 -3.49 -5.10
N PHE A 52 16.17 -3.42 -3.86
CA PHE A 52 14.93 -4.10 -3.48
C PHE A 52 13.69 -3.49 -4.17
N LYS A 53 13.60 -2.16 -4.31
CA LYS A 53 12.55 -1.51 -5.13
C LYS A 53 12.51 -2.07 -6.55
N SER A 54 13.68 -2.25 -7.18
CA SER A 54 13.77 -2.81 -8.54
C SER A 54 13.27 -4.26 -8.60
N ILE A 55 13.53 -5.06 -7.57
CA ILE A 55 12.98 -6.43 -7.45
C ILE A 55 11.45 -6.40 -7.32
N VAL A 56 10.91 -5.51 -6.50
CA VAL A 56 9.46 -5.36 -6.33
C VAL A 56 8.81 -4.96 -7.67
N VAL A 57 9.39 -4.00 -8.39
CA VAL A 57 8.93 -3.58 -9.72
C VAL A 57 8.93 -4.76 -10.69
N PHE A 58 10.02 -5.53 -10.75
CA PHE A 58 10.10 -6.72 -11.60
C PHE A 58 9.01 -7.75 -11.27
N ILE A 59 8.78 -8.02 -9.98
CA ILE A 59 7.73 -8.95 -9.53
C ILE A 59 6.35 -8.44 -9.94
N ILE A 60 6.07 -7.14 -9.77
CA ILE A 60 4.81 -6.52 -10.19
C ILE A 60 4.62 -6.73 -11.69
N TYR A 61 5.58 -6.33 -12.53
CA TYR A 61 5.47 -6.48 -13.99
C TYR A 61 5.26 -7.92 -14.45
N HIS A 62 5.91 -8.89 -13.80
CA HIS A 62 5.83 -10.28 -14.22
C HIS A 62 4.60 -11.02 -13.68
N ASN A 63 4.03 -10.56 -12.56
CA ASN A 63 2.88 -11.23 -11.91
C ASN A 63 1.54 -10.52 -12.16
N LEU A 64 1.54 -9.29 -12.69
CA LEU A 64 0.35 -8.63 -13.23
C LEU A 64 0.26 -8.91 -14.75
N PRO A 65 -0.55 -9.87 -15.23
CA PRO A 65 -0.85 -10.07 -16.64
C PRO A 65 -1.08 -8.78 -17.44
N ILE A 66 -0.47 -8.71 -18.63
CA ILE A 66 -0.51 -7.55 -19.54
C ILE A 66 -1.94 -7.25 -20.07
N ASN A 67 -2.88 -8.20 -19.95
CA ASN A 67 -4.21 -8.14 -20.59
C ASN A 67 -5.37 -8.35 -19.60
N PHE A 68 -5.39 -7.65 -18.47
CA PHE A 68 -6.50 -7.75 -17.52
C PHE A 68 -7.77 -7.11 -18.09
N LYS A 69 -8.80 -7.93 -18.27
CA LYS A 69 -10.18 -7.48 -18.58
C LYS A 69 -10.99 -7.07 -17.34
N SER A 70 -10.48 -7.26 -16.12
CA SER A 70 -11.26 -7.01 -14.89
C SER A 70 -10.48 -6.22 -13.84
N MET A 71 -11.14 -5.17 -13.33
CA MET A 71 -10.75 -4.30 -12.20
C MET A 71 -10.76 -5.04 -10.85
N GLU A 72 -10.34 -6.31 -10.81
CA GLU A 72 -10.38 -7.12 -9.57
C GLU A 72 -9.17 -6.89 -8.68
N LYS A 73 -9.36 -7.17 -7.38
CA LYS A 73 -8.34 -7.01 -6.35
C LYS A 73 -7.18 -7.98 -6.60
N GLN A 74 -6.01 -7.43 -6.90
CA GLN A 74 -4.77 -8.20 -7.03
C GLN A 74 -3.96 -8.17 -5.74
N THR A 75 -3.36 -9.31 -5.39
CA THR A 75 -2.53 -9.45 -4.18
C THR A 75 -1.22 -10.11 -4.55
N LEU A 76 -0.11 -9.44 -4.24
CA LEU A 76 1.24 -9.96 -4.37
C LEU A 76 1.85 -10.13 -2.99
N SER A 77 2.55 -11.25 -2.79
CA SER A 77 3.25 -11.54 -1.53
C SER A 77 4.74 -11.71 -1.83
N ILE A 78 5.59 -11.02 -1.08
CA ILE A 78 7.05 -11.05 -1.26
C ILE A 78 7.68 -11.35 0.11
N PRO A 79 8.38 -12.48 0.28
CA PRO A 79 9.14 -12.73 1.49
C PRO A 79 10.32 -11.75 1.55
N CYS A 80 10.37 -10.92 2.59
CA CYS A 80 11.46 -9.98 2.80
C CYS A 80 11.61 -9.61 4.29
N PRO A 81 12.78 -9.10 4.70
CA PRO A 81 12.97 -8.51 6.01
C PRO A 81 11.98 -7.37 6.28
N GLU A 82 11.47 -7.31 7.51
CA GLU A 82 10.55 -6.26 7.98
C GLU A 82 11.12 -4.86 7.75
N SER A 83 12.43 -4.67 7.98
CA SER A 83 13.12 -3.40 7.76
C SER A 83 13.10 -2.94 6.31
N LEU A 84 13.21 -3.86 5.34
CA LEU A 84 13.15 -3.54 3.91
C LEU A 84 11.74 -3.16 3.50
N PHE A 85 10.74 -3.91 3.97
CA PHE A 85 9.34 -3.60 3.67
C PHE A 85 8.96 -2.23 4.23
N TYR A 86 9.28 -2.00 5.51
CA TYR A 86 8.96 -0.74 6.18
C TYR A 86 9.70 0.45 5.55
N ALA A 87 10.99 0.32 5.22
CA ALA A 87 11.76 1.40 4.59
C ALA A 87 11.20 1.86 3.23
N ILE A 88 10.49 0.99 2.51
CA ILE A 88 9.87 1.33 1.22
C ILE A 88 8.44 1.84 1.42
N PHE A 89 7.65 1.15 2.25
CA PHE A 89 6.21 1.36 2.31
C PHE A 89 5.73 2.16 3.53
N SER A 90 6.65 2.68 4.36
CA SER A 90 6.29 3.58 5.47
C SER A 90 5.43 4.74 4.95
N GLY A 91 4.33 5.01 5.64
CA GLY A 91 3.27 5.93 5.22
C GLY A 91 2.08 5.24 4.53
N HIS A 92 2.24 4.01 4.04
CA HIS A 92 1.22 3.28 3.27
C HIS A 92 0.87 1.91 3.87
N ILE A 93 1.36 1.59 5.08
CA ILE A 93 1.06 0.31 5.74
C ILE A 93 -0.37 0.34 6.30
N HIS A 94 -1.15 -0.69 5.97
CA HIS A 94 -2.55 -0.83 6.38
C HIS A 94 -2.74 -1.87 7.49
N HIS A 95 -1.83 -2.83 7.58
CA HIS A 95 -1.92 -3.91 8.55
C HIS A 95 -0.56 -4.53 8.83
N TYR A 96 -0.37 -4.95 10.08
CA TYR A 96 0.71 -5.82 10.51
C TYR A 96 0.15 -6.95 11.39
N SER A 97 0.52 -8.19 11.05
CA SER A 97 0.17 -9.39 11.81
C SER A 97 1.39 -9.86 12.61
N LYS A 98 1.35 -9.69 13.94
CA LYS A 98 2.40 -10.19 14.85
C LYS A 98 2.57 -11.71 14.77
N ARG A 99 1.48 -12.45 14.54
CA ARG A 99 1.50 -13.92 14.48
C ARG A 99 2.28 -14.44 13.27
N THR A 100 2.19 -13.74 12.14
CA THR A 100 2.77 -14.20 10.87
C THR A 100 3.92 -13.32 10.40
N GLY A 101 4.25 -12.24 11.09
CA GLY A 101 5.21 -11.22 10.66
C GLY A 101 4.82 -10.49 9.37
N ALA A 102 3.54 -10.56 8.96
CA ALA A 102 3.13 -10.11 7.63
C ALA A 102 2.65 -8.65 7.66
N TYR A 103 3.28 -7.83 6.83
CA TYR A 103 2.81 -6.49 6.50
C TYR A 103 1.87 -6.51 5.28
N LYS A 104 0.94 -5.55 5.24
CA LYS A 104 0.06 -5.36 4.09
C LYS A 104 -0.07 -3.88 3.75
N CYS A 105 0.04 -3.58 2.46
CA CYS A 105 -0.33 -2.30 1.88
C CYS A 105 -1.53 -2.50 0.95
N LYS A 106 -2.34 -1.46 0.80
CA LYS A 106 -3.46 -1.42 -0.12
C LYS A 106 -3.35 -0.16 -0.95
N PHE A 107 -3.47 -0.32 -2.26
CA PHE A 107 -3.53 0.77 -3.22
C PHE A 107 -4.78 0.55 -4.07
N CYS A 108 -5.68 1.51 -4.08
CA CYS A 108 -6.93 1.49 -4.83
C CYS A 108 -7.10 2.81 -5.57
N GLY A 109 -8.14 2.90 -6.40
CA GLY A 109 -8.45 4.10 -7.16
C GLY A 109 -7.58 4.30 -8.41
N ILE A 110 -7.88 5.37 -9.15
CA ILE A 110 -7.24 5.71 -10.43
C ILE A 110 -5.75 6.10 -10.25
N LEU A 111 -5.36 6.53 -9.06
CA LEU A 111 -4.00 6.95 -8.74
C LEU A 111 -3.14 5.83 -8.15
N ALA A 112 -3.70 4.61 -7.95
CA ALA A 112 -3.00 3.50 -7.32
C ALA A 112 -1.63 3.21 -7.96
N TYR A 113 -1.61 3.09 -9.29
CA TYR A 113 -0.38 2.82 -10.05
C TYR A 113 0.61 3.97 -9.97
N GLN A 114 0.14 5.22 -10.01
CA GLN A 114 1.00 6.40 -9.91
C GLN A 114 1.63 6.52 -8.52
N THR A 115 0.85 6.29 -7.46
CA THR A 115 1.35 6.26 -6.08
C THR A 115 2.37 5.15 -5.89
N LEU A 116 2.10 3.95 -6.43
CA LEU A 116 3.03 2.83 -6.36
C LEU A 116 4.32 3.10 -7.15
N ALA A 117 4.22 3.70 -8.34
CA ALA A 117 5.39 4.09 -9.15
C ALA A 117 6.26 5.13 -8.43
N LYS A 118 5.64 6.13 -7.79
CA LYS A 118 6.34 7.13 -6.95
C LYS A 118 7.08 6.47 -5.79
N ILE A 119 6.42 5.57 -5.05
CA ILE A 119 7.04 4.83 -3.93
C ILE A 119 8.23 4.02 -4.41
N LEU A 120 8.12 3.36 -5.58
CA LEU A 120 9.15 2.49 -6.12
C LEU A 120 10.22 3.22 -6.96
N ASN A 121 10.11 4.54 -7.13
CA ASN A 121 10.96 5.34 -8.02
C ASN A 121 10.99 4.79 -9.46
N SER A 122 9.84 4.36 -9.97
CA SER A 122 9.70 3.74 -11.29
C SER A 122 8.89 4.61 -12.25
N GLU A 123 8.98 5.93 -12.14
CA GLU A 123 8.38 6.87 -13.09
C GLU A 123 9.07 6.67 -14.46
N LYS A 124 8.50 5.78 -15.28
CA LYS A 124 8.84 5.55 -16.69
C LYS A 124 7.56 5.52 -17.49
#